data_AF-A0A2X0LL25-F1
#
_entry.id   AF-A0A2X0LL25-F1
#
_cell.length_a   1.000
_cell.length_b   1.000
_cell.length_c   1.000
_cell.angle_alpha   90.00
_cell.angle_beta   90.00
_cell.angle_gamma   90.00
#
_symmetry.space_group_name_H-M   'P 1'
#
loop_
_entity.id
_entity.type
_entity.pdbx_description
1 polymer ?
#
loop_
_entity_poly.entity_id
_entity_poly.type
_entity_poly.pdbx_seq_one_letter_code
_entity_poly.pdbx_strand_id
1 'polypeptide(L)'
;MGYVEQFGQMGECSSVFDAIFRGGIDVDKSKCFSGQGDVDGDDIGMAKLVAGLPRSTSGAAAEVETNLRPTHLRLAHRSHNAATRLLSAPQEHPLRQRFLEAAALTFPRRPNCATHVTPLDQLAHAFPDLRNDDGHLVVCETIQMVDPSPPWDEFEPPETSIAKSKDDAAEQHDQLIASLEPEDVVTYSDGSMMEGRTGSAAVLRITWPADNSIVHISKARALGTQQTVYSAELDGIALAMRMLLQAPPATQHRRMVICVDNQAAVRVATSTRPGPGQEQRIELRRLYLELKKKLALTSIELQWVPGHVEIDGNELADEAAKEATKAAEDDSIRKDLEIERPDAIPASRTALRQRFKTFVSQVWATEWKNAKTGAQLRKLDNSPPGPSHFKLYHGLPRRAATLLAQLRTRRSPLAHDLFRRRLHPTGLCACGAAETLEHVVLSCEQYQDQRRVLRREMKKEDLPPDDIRLYVSNVTASRLLTGFLASTGVCPGYEVLLSRGTTPNSATKGQGAAQCTQDRLVTEMLTDTEVTVRRPRAPTATGRQDRTRVDTRVDREDSNCESYRTSGRF
;
A
#
# COMPACT_ATOMS: atom_id res chain seq x y z
N MET A 1 18.62 -15.97 -1.38
CA MET A 1 19.20 -16.27 -0.04
C MET A 1 20.25 -15.25 0.43
N GLY A 2 20.81 -14.37 -0.42
CA GLY A 2 21.80 -13.35 -0.01
C GLY A 2 21.28 -12.10 0.70
N TYR A 3 19.96 -11.90 0.82
CA TYR A 3 19.38 -10.67 1.39
C TYR A 3 19.35 -10.62 2.93
N VAL A 4 19.55 -11.76 3.60
CA VAL A 4 19.71 -11.79 5.06
C VAL A 4 21.14 -11.45 5.47
N GLU A 5 22.15 -11.59 4.59
CA GLU A 5 23.55 -11.35 4.96
C GLU A 5 23.92 -9.87 5.00
N GLN A 6 23.38 -9.03 4.11
CA GLN A 6 23.66 -7.59 4.13
C GLN A 6 23.07 -6.87 5.34
N PHE A 7 21.95 -7.38 5.90
CA PHE A 7 21.40 -6.93 7.19
C PHE A 7 21.85 -7.79 8.38
N GLY A 8 22.26 -9.03 8.14
CA GLY A 8 22.71 -9.99 9.15
C GLY A 8 24.11 -9.72 9.68
N GLN A 9 24.92 -8.95 8.95
CA GLN A 9 26.16 -8.39 9.47
C GLN A 9 25.97 -7.13 10.32
N MET A 10 24.78 -6.49 10.30
CA MET A 10 24.39 -5.50 11.30
C MET A 10 23.70 -6.19 12.45
N GLY A 11 24.51 -6.73 13.35
CA GLY A 11 24.04 -7.21 14.65
C GLY A 11 23.16 -6.17 15.34
N GLU A 12 22.08 -6.68 15.94
CA GLU A 12 21.08 -6.00 16.76
C GLU A 12 19.96 -5.24 16.02
N CYS A 13 18.73 -5.73 16.21
CA CYS A 13 17.45 -5.07 15.92
C CYS A 13 17.27 -3.68 16.58
N SER A 14 18.32 -3.13 17.22
CA SER A 14 18.35 -1.81 17.84
C SER A 14 18.77 -0.71 16.84
N SER A 15 19.40 -1.03 15.71
CA SER A 15 20.13 -0.04 14.90
C SER A 15 19.28 1.03 14.22
N VAL A 16 18.08 0.73 13.68
CA VAL A 16 17.23 1.75 13.02
C VAL A 16 16.61 2.70 14.05
N PHE A 17 16.17 2.17 15.19
CA PHE A 17 15.60 2.99 16.26
C PHE A 17 16.70 3.77 17.00
N ASP A 18 17.86 3.15 17.25
CA ASP A 18 19.02 3.81 17.85
C ASP A 18 19.65 4.84 16.89
N ALA A 19 19.63 4.63 15.57
CA ALA A 19 20.07 5.62 14.59
C ALA A 19 19.13 6.83 14.51
N ILE A 20 17.81 6.61 14.59
CA ILE A 20 16.81 7.70 14.60
C ILE A 20 16.84 8.47 15.93
N PHE A 21 17.04 7.81 17.08
CA PHE A 21 16.83 8.42 18.40
C PHE A 21 18.08 8.61 19.29
N ARG A 22 19.25 8.05 18.99
CA ARG A 22 20.51 8.33 19.75
C ARG A 22 21.40 9.40 19.13
N GLY A 23 21.09 9.88 17.93
CA GLY A 23 21.84 10.93 17.23
C GLY A 23 21.57 12.34 17.78
N GLY A 24 21.92 12.62 19.04
CA GLY A 24 22.10 14.00 19.51
C GLY A 24 21.09 14.57 20.51
N ILE A 25 20.23 13.74 21.12
CA ILE A 25 19.63 14.12 22.41
C ILE A 25 20.33 13.26 23.46
N ASP A 26 21.17 13.86 24.29
CA ASP A 26 21.64 13.25 25.52
C ASP A 26 20.43 13.17 26.48
N VAL A 27 19.54 12.22 26.17
CA VAL A 27 18.51 11.78 27.10
C VAL A 27 19.20 10.80 28.01
N ASP A 28 19.62 11.31 29.17
CA ASP A 28 19.72 10.51 30.39
C ASP A 28 18.56 9.50 30.39
N LYS A 29 18.88 8.21 30.17
CA LYS A 29 17.91 7.11 30.00
C LYS A 29 16.92 7.01 31.16
N SER A 30 17.19 7.72 32.26
CA SER A 30 16.35 7.80 33.45
C SER A 30 15.33 8.96 33.46
N LYS A 31 15.42 9.98 32.59
CA LYS A 31 14.64 11.22 32.76
C LYS A 31 13.78 11.73 31.59
N CYS A 32 14.04 11.42 30.31
CA CYS A 32 13.11 11.81 29.22
C CYS A 32 12.24 10.66 28.67
N PHE A 33 12.41 9.42 29.14
CA PHE A 33 11.54 8.28 28.79
C PHE A 33 10.21 8.24 29.58
N SER A 34 9.94 9.24 30.41
CA SER A 34 8.69 9.32 31.17
C SER A 34 7.44 9.51 30.30
N GLY A 35 7.55 10.05 29.08
CA GLY A 35 6.40 10.30 28.19
C GLY A 35 6.16 9.24 27.09
N GLN A 36 7.15 8.42 26.74
CA GLN A 36 7.00 7.41 25.68
C GLN A 36 6.28 6.16 26.18
N GLY A 37 6.45 5.83 27.47
CA GLY A 37 5.62 4.84 28.16
C GLY A 37 4.14 5.25 28.23
N ASP A 38 3.86 6.55 28.28
CA ASP A 38 2.48 7.07 28.28
C ASP A 38 1.85 6.97 26.88
N VAL A 39 2.57 7.34 25.81
CA VAL A 39 2.05 7.24 24.42
C VAL A 39 1.89 5.78 23.97
N ASP A 40 2.87 4.91 24.29
CA ASP A 40 2.76 3.47 24.03
C ASP A 40 1.62 2.85 24.86
N GLY A 41 1.47 3.29 26.11
CA GLY A 41 0.38 2.90 26.99
C GLY A 41 -0.99 3.30 26.46
N ASP A 42 -1.11 4.51 25.92
CA ASP A 42 -2.35 5.07 25.37
C ASP A 42 -2.76 4.35 24.08
N ASP A 43 -1.84 4.12 23.14
CA ASP A 43 -2.14 3.41 21.89
C ASP A 43 -2.51 1.94 22.13
N ILE A 44 -1.79 1.26 23.05
CA ILE A 44 -2.15 -0.09 23.48
C ILE A 44 -3.52 -0.09 24.19
N GLY A 45 -3.79 0.95 25.00
CA GLY A 45 -5.07 1.17 25.66
C GLY A 45 -6.21 1.30 24.65
N MET A 46 -6.01 2.09 23.59
CA MET A 46 -6.95 2.28 22.50
C MET A 46 -7.15 1.00 21.69
N ALA A 47 -6.09 0.27 21.37
CA ALA A 47 -6.19 -1.03 20.70
C ALA A 47 -7.07 -2.01 21.51
N LYS A 48 -6.84 -2.09 22.83
CA LYS A 48 -7.67 -2.90 23.73
C LYS A 48 -9.12 -2.42 23.75
N LEU A 49 -9.36 -1.11 23.81
CA LEU A 49 -10.70 -0.53 23.84
C LEU A 49 -11.48 -0.84 22.55
N VAL A 50 -10.85 -0.65 21.40
CA VAL A 50 -11.46 -0.89 20.09
C VAL A 50 -11.79 -2.37 19.90
N ALA A 51 -10.88 -3.26 20.26
CA ALA A 51 -11.12 -4.71 20.20
C ALA A 51 -12.06 -5.22 21.33
N GLY A 52 -12.34 -4.40 22.34
CA GLY A 52 -13.11 -4.80 23.53
C GLY A 52 -12.36 -5.77 24.44
N LEU A 53 -11.03 -5.72 24.45
CA LEU A 53 -10.16 -6.56 25.26
C LEU A 53 -10.02 -5.99 26.69
N PRO A 54 -9.98 -6.83 27.74
CA PRO A 54 -9.71 -6.38 29.09
C PRO A 54 -8.34 -5.69 29.22
N ARG A 55 -8.21 -4.75 30.17
CA ARG A 55 -6.94 -4.04 30.44
C ARG A 55 -5.76 -4.97 30.71
N SER A 56 -6.03 -6.14 31.31
CA SER A 56 -5.04 -7.19 31.62
C SER A 56 -4.57 -8.00 30.41
N THR A 57 -5.12 -7.76 29.21
CA THR A 57 -4.63 -8.37 27.97
C THR A 57 -3.23 -7.83 27.65
N SER A 58 -2.34 -8.68 27.14
CA SER A 58 -1.00 -8.24 26.74
C SER A 58 -1.07 -7.24 25.59
N GLY A 59 -0.25 -6.18 25.63
CA GLY A 59 -0.17 -5.18 24.56
C GLY A 59 0.14 -5.81 23.21
N ALA A 60 1.17 -6.65 23.16
CA ALA A 60 1.56 -7.37 21.94
C ALA A 60 0.41 -8.21 21.32
N ALA A 61 -0.47 -8.80 22.13
CA ALA A 61 -1.63 -9.51 21.59
C ALA A 61 -2.70 -8.54 21.08
N ALA A 62 -2.94 -7.42 21.77
CA ALA A 62 -3.89 -6.41 21.32
C ALA A 62 -3.45 -5.76 20.00
N GLU A 63 -2.16 -5.49 19.84
CA GLU A 63 -1.55 -5.00 18.59
C GLU A 63 -1.79 -5.97 17.43
N VAL A 64 -1.54 -7.27 17.64
CA VAL A 64 -1.78 -8.31 16.63
C VAL A 64 -3.27 -8.42 16.28
N GLU A 65 -4.17 -8.48 17.27
CA GLU A 65 -5.61 -8.62 17.03
C GLU A 65 -6.23 -7.40 16.32
N THR A 66 -5.66 -6.21 16.53
CA THR A 66 -6.11 -4.98 15.88
C THR A 66 -5.37 -4.67 14.58
N ASN A 67 -4.37 -5.48 14.22
CA ASN A 67 -3.43 -5.20 13.14
C ASN A 67 -2.77 -3.80 13.29
N LEU A 68 -2.56 -3.37 14.54
CA LEU A 68 -1.89 -2.13 14.88
C LEU A 68 -0.41 -2.44 15.18
N ARG A 69 0.48 -1.97 14.30
CA ARG A 69 1.93 -2.10 14.50
C ARG A 69 2.36 -1.40 15.80
N PRO A 70 3.39 -1.91 16.50
CA PRO A 70 4.06 -1.21 17.60
C PRO A 70 4.42 0.24 17.24
N THR A 71 4.39 1.13 18.22
CA THR A 71 4.58 2.58 18.01
C THR A 71 5.89 2.92 17.31
N HIS A 72 7.00 2.28 17.71
CA HIS A 72 8.30 2.52 17.10
C HIS A 72 8.32 2.17 15.60
N LEU A 73 7.65 1.08 15.22
CA LEU A 73 7.52 0.67 13.81
C LEU A 73 6.60 1.61 13.02
N ARG A 74 5.53 2.11 13.64
CA ARG A 74 4.66 3.13 13.03
C ARG A 74 5.41 4.44 12.80
N LEU A 75 6.22 4.86 13.78
CA LEU A 75 7.03 6.07 13.70
C LEU A 75 8.11 5.93 12.63
N ALA A 76 8.86 4.83 12.61
CA ALA A 76 9.84 4.54 11.56
C ALA A 76 9.20 4.56 10.16
N HIS A 77 8.04 3.95 9.99
CA HIS A 77 7.30 3.96 8.71
C HIS A 77 6.84 5.37 8.29
N ARG A 78 6.38 6.21 9.24
CA ARG A 78 6.04 7.60 8.94
C ARG A 78 7.26 8.44 8.59
N SER A 79 8.36 8.27 9.32
CA SER A 79 9.63 8.94 9.04
C SER A 79 10.16 8.54 7.67
N HIS A 80 10.17 7.25 7.31
CA HIS A 80 10.57 6.79 5.98
C HIS A 80 9.72 7.40 4.86
N ASN A 81 8.40 7.44 5.06
CA ASN A 81 7.48 8.09 4.12
C ASN A 81 7.75 9.59 3.95
N ALA A 82 8.20 10.27 5.00
CA ALA A 82 8.61 11.67 4.95
C ALA A 82 9.95 11.84 4.20
N ALA A 83 10.94 10.99 4.49
CA ALA A 83 12.23 11.00 3.79
C ALA A 83 12.05 10.77 2.28
N THR A 84 11.28 9.75 1.89
CA THR A 84 10.97 9.46 0.49
C THR A 84 10.17 10.57 -0.19
N ARG A 85 9.33 11.31 0.55
CA ARG A 85 8.61 12.48 0.02
C ARG A 85 9.55 13.66 -0.25
N LEU A 86 10.57 13.87 0.60
CA LEU A 86 11.59 14.89 0.40
C LEU A 86 12.51 14.54 -0.78
N LEU A 87 12.93 13.28 -0.90
CA LEU A 87 13.72 12.78 -2.02
C LEU A 87 13.01 13.01 -3.36
N SER A 88 11.71 12.69 -3.42
CA SER A 88 10.91 12.80 -4.63
C SER A 88 10.35 14.19 -4.90
N ALA A 89 10.65 15.20 -4.07
CA ALA A 89 10.09 16.54 -4.28
C ALA A 89 10.78 17.24 -5.48
N PRO A 90 10.18 18.30 -6.06
CA PRO A 90 10.82 19.10 -7.10
C PRO A 90 12.18 19.66 -6.66
N GLN A 91 13.07 19.90 -7.61
CA GLN A 91 14.43 20.38 -7.33
C GLN A 91 14.42 21.75 -6.63
N GLU A 92 13.44 22.59 -6.95
CA GLU A 92 13.23 23.93 -6.41
C GLU A 92 12.63 23.91 -5.00
N HIS A 93 12.25 22.74 -4.48
CA HIS A 93 11.63 22.63 -3.16
C HIS A 93 12.67 22.92 -2.05
N PRO A 94 12.47 23.94 -1.19
CA PRO A 94 13.48 24.35 -0.21
C PRO A 94 13.83 23.24 0.78
N LEU A 95 12.83 22.46 1.24
CA LEU A 95 13.09 21.31 2.11
C LEU A 95 13.86 20.16 1.44
N ARG A 96 13.76 19.98 0.12
CA ARG A 96 14.55 18.96 -0.59
C ARG A 96 16.01 19.38 -0.61
N GLN A 97 16.29 20.62 -0.96
CA GLN A 97 17.64 21.16 -0.93
C GLN A 97 18.26 21.01 0.47
N ARG A 98 17.54 21.43 1.53
CA ARG A 98 18.00 21.26 2.92
C ARG A 98 18.20 19.81 3.33
N PHE A 99 17.37 18.89 2.83
CA PHE A 99 17.50 17.45 3.11
C PHE A 99 18.74 16.84 2.42
N LEU A 100 19.03 17.22 1.18
CA LEU A 100 20.23 16.78 0.45
C LEU A 100 21.50 17.35 1.09
N GLU A 101 21.48 18.63 1.48
CA GLU A 101 22.58 19.26 2.21
C GLU A 101 22.84 18.55 3.55
N ALA A 102 21.79 18.22 4.29
CA ALA A 102 21.89 17.46 5.54
C ALA A 102 22.50 16.06 5.34
N ALA A 103 22.14 15.38 4.25
CA ALA A 103 22.67 14.07 3.91
C ALA A 103 24.15 14.08 3.49
N ALA A 104 24.63 15.20 2.95
CA ALA A 104 26.02 15.40 2.56
C ALA A 104 26.95 15.67 3.76
N LEU A 105 26.39 16.07 4.91
CA LEU A 105 27.16 16.28 6.13
C LEU A 105 27.56 14.94 6.77
N THR A 106 28.77 14.87 7.34
CA THR A 106 29.19 13.72 8.15
C THR A 106 28.35 13.62 9.41
N PHE A 107 27.80 12.43 9.68
CA PHE A 107 26.96 12.16 10.84
C PHE A 107 27.48 10.94 11.64
N PRO A 108 27.53 11.00 12.99
CA PRO A 108 27.24 12.16 13.85
C PRO A 108 28.26 13.29 13.68
N ARG A 109 27.83 14.55 13.87
CA ARG A 109 28.74 15.70 13.80
C ARG A 109 29.81 15.57 14.88
N ARG A 110 31.05 16.01 14.57
CA ARG A 110 32.17 15.98 15.54
C ARG A 110 31.75 16.66 16.86
N PRO A 111 32.11 16.11 18.03
CA PRO A 111 31.65 16.60 19.34
C PRO A 111 31.91 18.09 19.60
N ASN A 112 32.92 18.69 18.95
CA ASN A 112 33.28 20.10 19.10
C ASN A 112 32.61 21.04 18.09
N CYS A 113 31.79 20.53 17.17
CA CYS A 113 30.99 21.35 16.25
C CYS A 113 29.59 21.53 16.84
N ALA A 114 29.43 22.53 17.69
CA ALA A 114 28.19 22.91 18.39
C ALA A 114 27.09 23.42 17.44
N THR A 115 26.66 22.58 16.50
CA THR A 115 25.49 22.84 15.65
C THR A 115 24.41 21.87 16.08
N HIS A 116 23.29 22.40 16.57
CA HIS A 116 22.13 21.59 16.93
C HIS A 116 21.77 20.66 15.76
N VAL A 117 21.69 19.37 16.05
CA VAL A 117 21.21 18.37 15.10
C VAL A 117 19.70 18.57 14.94
N THR A 118 19.27 18.87 13.73
CA THR A 118 17.85 19.04 13.43
C THR A 118 17.17 17.69 13.21
N PRO A 119 15.84 17.59 13.40
CA PRO A 119 15.10 16.38 13.01
C PRO A 119 15.29 16.01 11.53
N LEU A 120 15.54 17.00 10.67
CA LEU A 120 15.83 16.77 9.25
C LEU A 120 17.21 16.13 9.04
N ASP A 121 18.21 16.53 9.84
CA ASP A 121 19.54 15.90 9.84
C ASP A 121 19.42 14.42 10.27
N GLN A 122 18.71 14.13 11.36
CA GLN A 122 18.46 12.74 11.78
C GLN A 122 17.74 11.94 10.69
N LEU A 123 16.72 12.53 10.07
CA LEU A 123 15.95 11.88 9.03
C LEU A 123 16.80 11.53 7.79
N ALA A 124 17.73 12.41 7.41
CA ALA A 124 18.62 12.20 6.27
C ALA A 124 19.58 11.01 6.47
N HIS A 125 19.91 10.68 7.72
CA HIS A 125 20.83 9.59 8.08
C HIS A 125 20.13 8.35 8.66
N ALA A 126 18.81 8.38 8.83
CA ALA A 126 18.03 7.34 9.50
C ALA A 126 17.89 6.02 8.71
N PHE A 127 17.95 6.07 7.37
CA PHE A 127 17.48 4.98 6.51
C PHE A 127 18.57 4.51 5.53
N PRO A 128 19.24 3.38 5.80
CA PRO A 128 20.24 2.81 4.91
C PRO A 128 19.67 2.37 3.55
N ASP A 129 18.40 1.97 3.49
CA ASP A 129 17.74 1.54 2.23
C ASP A 129 17.51 2.69 1.25
N LEU A 130 17.68 3.93 1.69
CA LEU A 130 17.65 5.14 0.86
C LEU A 130 19.05 5.54 0.36
N ARG A 131 20.07 4.70 0.56
CA ARG A 131 21.44 4.96 0.12
C ARG A 131 21.91 3.97 -0.94
N ASN A 132 22.76 4.45 -1.83
CA ASN A 132 23.50 3.60 -2.78
C ASN A 132 24.74 2.99 -2.10
N ASP A 133 25.49 2.17 -2.83
CA ASP A 133 26.67 1.47 -2.31
C ASP A 133 27.80 2.42 -1.88
N ASP A 134 27.86 3.62 -2.47
CA ASP A 134 28.79 4.68 -2.07
C ASP A 134 28.34 5.44 -0.80
N GLY A 135 27.18 5.10 -0.24
CA GLY A 135 26.61 5.74 0.93
C GLY A 135 25.92 7.08 0.65
N HIS A 136 25.75 7.49 -0.61
CA HIS A 136 24.96 8.66 -1.00
C HIS A 136 23.47 8.33 -1.09
N LEU A 137 22.61 9.34 -0.95
CA LEU A 137 21.16 9.15 -1.15
C LEU A 137 20.86 8.68 -2.57
N VAL A 138 19.94 7.73 -2.71
CA VAL A 138 19.46 7.28 -4.02
C VAL A 138 18.82 8.44 -4.78
N VAL A 139 19.08 8.52 -6.08
CA VAL A 139 18.33 9.40 -6.99
C VAL A 139 16.91 8.85 -7.08
N CYS A 140 15.90 9.69 -6.83
CA CYS A 140 14.50 9.31 -6.81
C CYS A 140 13.72 10.10 -7.87
N GLU A 141 12.65 9.50 -8.40
CA GLU A 141 11.72 10.15 -9.34
C GLU A 141 11.22 11.50 -8.79
N THR A 142 10.99 12.46 -9.68
CA THR A 142 10.46 13.77 -9.28
C THR A 142 8.94 13.78 -9.38
N ILE A 143 8.28 14.04 -8.27
CA ILE A 143 6.82 14.14 -8.17
C ILE A 143 6.47 15.60 -7.91
N GLN A 144 5.88 16.23 -8.93
CA GLN A 144 5.37 17.59 -8.85
C GLN A 144 4.23 17.63 -7.83
N MET A 145 4.28 18.58 -6.90
CA MET A 145 3.25 18.72 -5.85
C MET A 145 1.94 19.30 -6.38
N VAL A 146 2.05 20.09 -7.45
CA VAL A 146 0.95 20.66 -8.21
C VAL A 146 1.02 20.04 -9.60
N ASP A 147 -0.13 19.84 -10.24
CA ASP A 147 -0.15 19.39 -11.64
C ASP A 147 0.65 20.38 -12.50
N PRO A 148 1.68 19.92 -13.23
CA PRO A 148 2.47 20.80 -14.08
C PRO A 148 1.68 21.31 -15.29
N SER A 149 0.58 20.65 -15.65
CA SER A 149 -0.32 21.16 -16.69
C SER A 149 -1.27 22.19 -16.10
N PRO A 150 -1.37 23.38 -16.73
CA PRO A 150 -2.32 24.38 -16.27
C PRO A 150 -3.76 23.91 -16.51
N PRO A 151 -4.74 24.35 -15.70
CA PRO A 151 -6.14 23.93 -15.84
C PRO A 151 -6.80 24.28 -17.17
N TRP A 152 -6.24 25.26 -17.90
CA TRP A 152 -6.71 25.70 -19.23
C TRP A 152 -5.98 25.00 -20.39
N ASP A 153 -5.13 24.02 -20.10
CA ASP A 153 -4.49 23.17 -21.10
C ASP A 153 -5.52 22.19 -21.67
N GLU A 154 -5.99 22.45 -22.90
CA GLU A 154 -6.94 21.61 -23.62
C GLU A 154 -6.23 20.38 -24.20
N PHE A 155 -5.78 19.49 -23.32
CA PHE A 155 -5.14 18.24 -23.72
C PHE A 155 -6.15 17.16 -24.05
N GLU A 156 -6.10 16.68 -25.28
CA GLU A 156 -6.85 15.51 -25.74
C GLU A 156 -6.02 14.23 -25.48
N PRO A 157 -6.38 13.42 -24.47
CA PRO A 157 -5.71 12.15 -24.23
C PRO A 157 -5.91 11.17 -25.40
N PRO A 158 -5.06 10.13 -25.52
CA PRO A 158 -5.29 9.06 -26.49
C PRO A 158 -6.65 8.39 -26.23
N GLU A 159 -7.24 7.84 -27.28
CA GLU A 159 -8.43 7.02 -27.14
C GLU A 159 -8.11 5.81 -26.27
N THR A 160 -9.04 5.38 -25.42
CA THR A 160 -8.83 4.22 -24.54
C THR A 160 -9.97 3.24 -24.69
N SER A 161 -9.64 1.97 -24.87
CA SER A 161 -10.62 0.88 -24.93
C SER A 161 -10.36 -0.10 -23.79
N ILE A 162 -11.35 -0.28 -22.91
CA ILE A 162 -11.29 -1.22 -21.79
C ILE A 162 -12.58 -2.04 -21.78
N ALA A 163 -12.48 -3.31 -22.16
CA ALA A 163 -13.63 -4.23 -22.15
C ALA A 163 -14.08 -4.58 -20.71
N LYS A 164 -15.30 -5.11 -20.60
CA LYS A 164 -15.92 -5.45 -19.30
C LYS A 164 -15.42 -6.78 -18.74
N SER A 165 -15.00 -7.70 -19.59
CA SER A 165 -14.48 -9.01 -19.23
C SER A 165 -13.22 -9.35 -20.04
N LYS A 166 -12.48 -10.36 -19.60
CA LYS A 166 -11.30 -10.85 -20.33
C LYS A 166 -11.69 -11.42 -21.70
N ASP A 167 -12.77 -12.19 -21.75
CA ASP A 167 -13.25 -12.81 -22.99
C ASP A 167 -13.68 -11.73 -24.00
N ASP A 168 -14.40 -10.69 -23.56
CA ASP A 168 -14.77 -9.57 -24.43
C ASP A 168 -13.52 -8.82 -24.96
N ALA A 169 -12.47 -8.71 -24.15
CA ALA A 169 -11.24 -8.03 -24.58
C ALA A 169 -10.45 -8.85 -25.60
N ALA A 170 -10.42 -10.17 -25.46
CA ALA A 170 -9.83 -11.07 -26.45
C ALA A 170 -10.61 -10.99 -27.77
N GLU A 171 -11.95 -11.02 -27.73
CA GLU A 171 -12.77 -10.90 -28.93
C GLU A 171 -12.58 -9.53 -29.62
N GLN A 172 -12.51 -8.44 -28.86
CA GLN A 172 -12.20 -7.11 -29.41
C GLN A 172 -10.81 -7.03 -30.02
N HIS A 173 -9.85 -7.75 -29.46
CA HIS A 173 -8.49 -7.84 -30.03
C HIS A 173 -8.51 -8.63 -31.35
N ASP A 174 -9.18 -9.78 -31.41
CA ASP A 174 -9.33 -10.55 -32.65
C ASP A 174 -10.01 -9.72 -33.77
N GLN A 175 -11.05 -8.97 -33.40
CA GLN A 175 -11.73 -8.04 -34.31
C GLN A 175 -10.82 -6.90 -34.76
N LEU A 176 -9.99 -6.34 -33.86
CA LEU A 176 -8.97 -5.36 -34.22
C LEU A 176 -8.05 -5.94 -35.29
N ILE A 177 -7.44 -7.11 -35.03
CA ILE A 177 -6.48 -7.75 -35.94
C ILE A 177 -7.11 -8.04 -37.30
N ALA A 178 -8.36 -8.50 -37.33
CA ALA A 178 -9.10 -8.75 -38.56
C ALA A 178 -9.44 -7.46 -39.35
N SER A 179 -9.51 -6.32 -38.67
CA SER A 179 -9.82 -5.00 -39.26
C SER A 179 -8.60 -4.20 -39.69
N LEU A 180 -7.38 -4.70 -39.47
CA LEU A 180 -6.16 -3.95 -39.77
C LEU A 180 -5.97 -3.76 -41.27
N GLU A 181 -5.79 -2.50 -41.68
CA GLU A 181 -5.33 -2.18 -43.02
C GLU A 181 -3.79 -2.32 -43.11
N PRO A 182 -3.20 -2.48 -44.32
CA PRO A 182 -1.76 -2.68 -44.48
C PRO A 182 -0.87 -1.56 -43.89
N GLU A 183 -1.44 -0.36 -43.70
CA GLU A 183 -0.75 0.79 -43.12
C GLU A 183 -0.92 0.90 -41.60
N ASP A 184 -1.84 0.14 -41.01
CA ASP A 184 -2.11 0.19 -39.57
C ASP A 184 -1.00 -0.50 -38.78
N VAL A 185 -0.82 -0.01 -37.55
CA VAL A 185 0.27 -0.48 -36.69
C VAL A 185 -0.28 -0.89 -35.34
N VAL A 186 0.07 -2.10 -34.92
CA VAL A 186 -0.25 -2.62 -33.59
C VAL A 186 1.04 -2.87 -32.84
N THR A 187 1.14 -2.32 -31.64
CA THR A 187 2.25 -2.55 -30.72
C THR A 187 1.70 -3.15 -29.44
N TYR A 188 2.43 -4.08 -28.85
CA TYR A 188 2.12 -4.67 -27.56
C TYR A 188 3.16 -4.19 -26.56
N SER A 189 2.75 -3.87 -25.33
CA SER A 189 3.68 -3.50 -24.27
C SER A 189 3.38 -4.28 -23.00
N ASP A 190 4.43 -4.61 -22.25
CA ASP A 190 4.31 -5.24 -20.95
C ASP A 190 5.42 -4.79 -19.99
N GLY A 191 5.16 -4.90 -18.69
CA GLY A 191 6.09 -4.67 -17.60
C GLY A 191 6.13 -5.83 -16.61
N SER A 192 7.31 -6.42 -16.40
CA SER A 192 7.49 -7.58 -15.53
C SER A 192 8.33 -7.28 -14.29
N MET A 193 8.14 -8.08 -13.24
CA MET A 193 9.00 -8.10 -12.06
C MET A 193 9.30 -9.53 -11.62
N MET A 194 10.59 -9.87 -11.61
CA MET A 194 11.10 -11.18 -11.19
C MET A 194 12.19 -10.97 -10.15
N GLU A 195 12.09 -11.67 -9.02
CA GLU A 195 13.09 -11.61 -7.94
C GLU A 195 13.43 -10.19 -7.43
N GLY A 196 12.46 -9.27 -7.53
CA GLY A 196 12.62 -7.86 -7.15
C GLY A 196 13.34 -6.98 -8.19
N ARG A 197 13.70 -7.54 -9.35
CA ARG A 197 14.15 -6.81 -10.54
C ARG A 197 12.99 -6.57 -11.49
N THR A 198 13.04 -5.44 -12.18
CA THR A 198 11.99 -4.99 -13.11
C THR A 198 12.53 -4.86 -14.51
N GLY A 199 11.68 -5.16 -15.49
CA GLY A 199 11.96 -5.03 -16.90
C GLY A 199 10.68 -4.65 -17.63
N SER A 200 10.82 -3.89 -18.71
CA SER A 200 9.72 -3.52 -19.60
C SER A 200 10.04 -3.99 -21.01
N ALA A 201 9.01 -4.19 -21.82
CA ALA A 201 9.18 -4.49 -23.23
C ALA A 201 8.06 -3.93 -24.09
N ALA A 202 8.35 -3.83 -25.38
CA ALA A 202 7.39 -3.54 -26.40
C ALA A 202 7.68 -4.35 -27.66
N VAL A 203 6.61 -4.81 -28.31
CA VAL A 203 6.67 -5.63 -29.53
C VAL A 203 5.83 -4.96 -30.59
N LEU A 204 6.49 -4.48 -31.64
CA LEU A 204 5.86 -3.89 -32.81
C LEU A 204 5.51 -4.99 -33.81
N ARG A 205 4.22 -5.11 -34.16
CA ARG A 205 3.74 -6.01 -35.20
C ARG A 205 3.67 -5.26 -36.53
N ILE A 206 4.44 -5.69 -37.51
CA ILE A 206 4.44 -5.15 -38.87
C ILE A 206 3.87 -6.20 -39.82
N THR A 207 2.88 -5.82 -40.61
CA THR A 207 2.39 -6.63 -41.73
C THR A 207 3.07 -6.14 -43.01
N TRP A 208 3.80 -7.01 -43.69
CA TRP A 208 4.48 -6.64 -44.94
C TRP A 208 3.47 -6.60 -46.11
N PRO A 209 3.34 -5.46 -46.84
CA PRO A 209 2.32 -5.35 -47.89
C PRO A 209 2.50 -6.30 -49.08
N ALA A 210 3.71 -6.80 -49.32
CA ALA A 210 4.05 -7.58 -50.51
C ALA A 210 3.55 -9.04 -50.43
N ASP A 211 3.56 -9.64 -49.25
CA ASP A 211 3.26 -11.06 -49.03
C ASP A 211 2.36 -11.33 -47.81
N ASN A 212 1.90 -10.27 -47.14
CA ASN A 212 1.11 -10.33 -45.91
C ASN A 212 1.81 -11.08 -44.76
N SER A 213 3.15 -11.19 -44.81
CA SER A 213 3.93 -11.78 -43.73
C SER A 213 3.92 -10.88 -42.50
N ILE A 214 3.93 -11.51 -41.32
CA ILE A 214 3.92 -10.81 -40.04
C ILE A 214 5.33 -10.88 -39.47
N VAL A 215 5.89 -9.70 -39.16
CA VAL A 215 7.18 -9.58 -38.49
C VAL A 215 6.98 -8.89 -37.15
N HIS A 216 7.56 -9.47 -36.10
CA HIS A 216 7.61 -8.87 -34.77
C HIS A 216 8.99 -8.26 -34.54
N ILE A 217 9.03 -6.99 -34.18
CA ILE A 217 10.25 -6.32 -33.72
C ILE A 217 10.08 -6.08 -32.22
N SER A 218 10.94 -6.68 -31.42
CA SER A 218 10.89 -6.57 -29.96
C SER A 218 12.00 -5.67 -29.46
N LYS A 219 11.67 -4.76 -28.54
CA LYS A 219 12.66 -4.07 -27.69
C LYS A 219 12.30 -4.31 -26.25
N ALA A 220 13.31 -4.38 -25.40
CA ALA A 220 13.13 -4.45 -23.96
C ALA A 220 14.05 -3.47 -23.25
N ARG A 221 13.76 -3.18 -21.99
CA ARG A 221 14.57 -2.29 -21.16
C ARG A 221 14.66 -2.84 -19.74
N ALA A 222 15.89 -2.97 -19.25
CA ALA A 222 16.15 -3.35 -17.87
C ALA A 222 15.96 -2.15 -16.94
N LEU A 223 15.09 -2.28 -15.94
CA LEU A 223 14.71 -1.19 -15.04
C LEU A 223 15.31 -1.29 -13.63
N GLY A 224 15.99 -2.40 -13.34
CA GLY A 224 16.71 -2.62 -12.08
C GLY A 224 15.78 -2.98 -10.91
N THR A 225 16.24 -2.74 -9.68
CA THR A 225 15.55 -3.18 -8.43
C THR A 225 14.74 -2.09 -7.74
N GLN A 226 14.73 -0.88 -8.31
CA GLN A 226 14.18 0.31 -7.66
C GLN A 226 12.89 0.81 -8.34
N GLN A 227 12.29 0.02 -9.22
CA GLN A 227 11.00 0.31 -9.85
C GLN A 227 9.88 -0.61 -9.35
N THR A 228 8.65 -0.23 -9.65
CA THR A 228 7.47 -1.08 -9.45
C THR A 228 7.07 -1.75 -10.78
N VAL A 229 6.29 -2.84 -10.73
CA VAL A 229 5.66 -3.41 -11.94
C VAL A 229 4.91 -2.33 -12.70
N TYR A 230 4.07 -1.56 -12.00
CA TYR A 230 3.33 -0.44 -12.60
C TYR A 230 4.22 0.61 -13.28
N SER A 231 5.41 0.88 -12.75
CA SER A 231 6.38 1.77 -13.42
C SER A 231 6.95 1.14 -14.69
N ALA A 232 7.17 -0.18 -14.68
CA ALA A 232 7.64 -0.93 -15.84
C ALA A 232 6.58 -0.97 -16.95
N GLU A 233 5.31 -1.09 -16.59
CA GLU A 233 4.16 -1.06 -17.52
C GLU A 233 4.09 0.27 -18.27
N LEU A 234 4.21 1.39 -17.53
CA LEU A 234 4.27 2.72 -18.14
C LEU A 234 5.51 2.90 -19.03
N ASP A 235 6.66 2.37 -18.63
CA ASP A 235 7.88 2.42 -19.45
C ASP A 235 7.77 1.51 -20.68
N GLY A 236 7.04 0.39 -20.62
CA GLY A 236 6.72 -0.46 -21.77
C GLY A 236 5.89 0.29 -22.82
N ILE A 237 4.87 1.03 -22.39
CA ILE A 237 4.10 1.93 -23.29
C ILE A 237 5.03 3.00 -23.88
N ALA A 238 5.95 3.55 -23.08
CA ALA A 238 6.89 4.56 -23.57
C ALA A 238 7.86 3.97 -24.60
N LEU A 239 8.31 2.73 -24.40
CA LEU A 239 9.13 1.99 -25.34
C LEU A 239 8.37 1.73 -26.66
N ALA A 240 7.09 1.34 -26.57
CA ALA A 240 6.21 1.20 -27.73
C ALA A 240 6.11 2.51 -28.53
N MET A 241 5.87 3.64 -27.87
CA MET A 241 5.82 4.96 -28.52
C MET A 241 7.17 5.36 -29.14
N ARG A 242 8.29 5.08 -28.48
CA ARG A 242 9.64 5.35 -29.03
C ARG A 242 9.94 4.49 -30.25
N MET A 243 9.55 3.23 -30.26
CA MET A 243 9.68 2.35 -31.42
C MET A 243 8.88 2.90 -32.61
N LEU A 244 7.65 3.39 -32.37
CA LEU A 244 6.83 4.01 -33.40
C LEU A 244 7.45 5.31 -33.96
N LEU A 245 8.11 6.12 -33.12
CA LEU A 245 8.83 7.32 -33.56
C LEU A 245 10.09 7.01 -34.39
N GLN A 246 10.69 5.83 -34.20
CA GLN A 246 11.86 5.35 -34.93
C GLN A 246 11.50 4.53 -36.18
N ALA A 247 10.26 4.07 -36.29
CA ALA A 247 9.78 3.35 -37.45
C ALA A 247 9.88 4.25 -38.71
N PRO A 248 10.21 3.69 -39.88
CA PRO A 248 10.28 4.46 -41.12
C PRO A 248 8.97 5.24 -41.33
N PRO A 249 9.03 6.53 -41.70
CA PRO A 249 7.84 7.31 -41.97
C PRO A 249 7.08 6.65 -43.13
N ALA A 250 5.89 6.14 -42.85
CA ALA A 250 4.97 5.86 -43.95
C ALA A 250 4.33 7.14 -44.42
N THR A 251 3.99 7.11 -45.70
CA THR A 251 3.56 8.25 -46.49
C THR A 251 2.12 8.69 -46.22
N GLN A 252 1.36 8.04 -45.33
CA GLN A 252 -0.05 8.37 -45.10
C GLN A 252 -0.61 7.94 -43.73
N HIS A 253 -1.83 8.41 -43.46
CA HIS A 253 -2.58 8.39 -42.21
C HIS A 253 -2.78 6.98 -41.63
N ARG A 254 -2.13 6.67 -40.50
CA ARG A 254 -2.19 5.34 -39.85
C ARG A 254 -3.11 5.34 -38.63
N ARG A 255 -3.90 4.28 -38.44
CA ARG A 255 -4.42 3.93 -37.11
C ARG A 255 -3.29 3.28 -36.31
N MET A 256 -3.12 3.72 -35.06
CA MET A 256 -2.16 3.13 -34.13
C MET A 256 -2.87 2.59 -32.92
N VAL A 257 -2.64 1.31 -32.62
CA VAL A 257 -3.14 0.69 -31.39
C VAL A 257 -1.98 0.17 -30.56
N ILE A 258 -1.91 0.61 -29.30
CA ILE A 258 -0.98 0.07 -28.30
C ILE A 258 -1.80 -0.81 -27.36
N CYS A 259 -1.57 -2.12 -27.45
CA CYS A 259 -2.15 -3.13 -26.59
C CYS A 259 -1.38 -3.19 -25.27
N VAL A 260 -2.10 -3.05 -24.15
CA VAL A 260 -1.54 -3.02 -22.80
C VAL A 260 -2.38 -3.95 -21.92
N ASP A 261 -1.76 -4.79 -21.09
CA ASP A 261 -2.50 -5.72 -20.23
C ASP A 261 -2.90 -5.12 -18.86
N ASN A 262 -2.42 -3.92 -18.57
CA ASN A 262 -2.66 -3.20 -17.33
C ASN A 262 -3.71 -2.09 -17.46
N GLN A 263 -4.94 -2.36 -16.99
CA GLN A 263 -6.03 -1.37 -17.01
C GLN A 263 -5.70 -0.07 -16.28
N ALA A 264 -4.89 -0.14 -15.20
CA ALA A 264 -4.53 1.06 -14.47
C ALA A 264 -3.62 1.94 -15.32
N ALA A 265 -2.63 1.36 -16.00
CA ALA A 265 -1.75 2.08 -16.93
C ALA A 265 -2.55 2.73 -18.06
N VAL A 266 -3.47 2.00 -18.72
CA VAL A 266 -4.33 2.53 -19.79
C VAL A 266 -5.11 3.77 -19.35
N ARG A 267 -5.74 3.74 -18.16
CA ARG A 267 -6.60 4.82 -17.68
C ARG A 267 -5.87 6.13 -17.39
N VAL A 268 -4.58 6.07 -17.08
CA VAL A 268 -3.84 7.25 -16.59
C VAL A 268 -2.55 7.51 -17.36
N ALA A 269 -2.22 6.77 -18.41
CA ALA A 269 -0.93 6.82 -19.11
C ALA A 269 -0.41 8.23 -19.37
N THR A 270 -1.29 9.17 -19.74
CA THR A 270 -0.91 10.56 -20.09
C THR A 270 -1.33 11.60 -19.04
N SER A 271 -1.82 11.18 -17.87
CA SER A 271 -2.19 12.09 -16.78
C SER A 271 -0.96 12.67 -16.08
N THR A 272 -0.88 14.00 -16.03
CA THR A 272 0.19 14.73 -15.36
C THR A 272 -0.04 14.97 -13.87
N ARG A 273 -1.20 14.56 -13.33
CA ARG A 273 -1.53 14.73 -11.91
C ARG A 273 -0.49 14.12 -10.96
N PRO A 274 -0.26 14.71 -9.79
CA PRO A 274 0.64 14.17 -8.76
C PRO A 274 0.26 12.72 -8.39
N GLY A 275 1.24 11.82 -8.39
CA GLY A 275 0.98 10.42 -8.04
C GLY A 275 2.11 9.46 -8.43
N PRO A 276 1.92 8.14 -8.20
CA PRO A 276 2.86 7.10 -8.64
C PRO A 276 3.10 7.16 -10.15
N GLY A 277 4.37 7.07 -10.55
CA GLY A 277 4.75 7.05 -11.96
C GLY A 277 4.53 8.37 -12.70
N GLN A 278 4.39 9.51 -11.98
CA GLN A 278 4.09 10.80 -12.60
C GLN A 278 5.14 11.19 -13.64
N GLU A 279 6.42 10.95 -13.36
CA GLU A 279 7.51 11.26 -14.29
C GLU A 279 7.38 10.47 -15.60
N GLN A 280 7.12 9.16 -15.51
CA GLN A 280 6.85 8.29 -16.67
C GLN A 280 5.60 8.74 -17.44
N ARG A 281 4.53 9.16 -16.75
CA ARG A 281 3.30 9.65 -17.39
C ARG A 281 3.49 10.99 -18.10
N ILE A 282 4.31 11.89 -17.55
CA ILE A 282 4.68 13.14 -18.20
C ILE A 282 5.48 12.84 -19.49
N GLU A 283 6.43 11.90 -19.41
CA GLU A 283 7.18 11.44 -20.58
C GLU A 283 6.26 10.79 -21.63
N LEU A 284 5.33 9.92 -21.23
CA LEU A 284 4.33 9.34 -22.12
C LEU A 284 3.48 10.40 -22.82
N ARG A 285 3.04 11.42 -22.08
CA ARG A 285 2.30 12.55 -22.66
C ARG A 285 3.15 13.30 -23.69
N ARG A 286 4.43 13.51 -23.41
CA ARG A 286 5.37 14.15 -24.35
C ARG A 286 5.53 13.30 -25.62
N LEU A 287 5.78 12.00 -25.48
CA LEU A 287 5.93 11.06 -26.60
C LEU A 287 4.66 11.00 -27.46
N TYR A 288 3.48 10.97 -26.82
CA TYR A 288 2.19 11.02 -27.50
C TYR A 288 2.00 12.30 -28.33
N LEU A 289 2.32 13.47 -27.76
CA LEU A 289 2.24 14.75 -28.49
C LEU A 289 3.26 14.80 -29.65
N GLU A 290 4.43 14.22 -29.46
CA GLU A 290 5.45 14.11 -30.53
C GLU A 290 4.99 13.19 -31.66
N LEU A 291 4.38 12.05 -31.33
CA LEU A 291 3.77 11.13 -32.29
C LEU A 291 2.68 11.83 -33.12
N LYS A 292 1.72 12.50 -32.45
CA LYS A 292 0.63 13.25 -33.10
C LYS A 292 1.16 14.35 -34.04
N LYS A 293 2.32 14.94 -33.72
CA LYS A 293 2.94 16.01 -34.52
C LYS A 293 3.73 15.49 -35.71
N LYS A 294 4.54 14.43 -35.52
CA LYS A 294 5.43 13.90 -36.55
C LYS A 294 4.71 13.03 -37.56
N LEU A 295 3.75 12.25 -37.08
CA LEU A 295 3.00 11.30 -37.86
C LEU A 295 1.61 11.93 -38.00
N ALA A 296 1.16 12.21 -39.22
CA ALA A 296 -0.16 12.77 -39.47
C ALA A 296 -1.25 11.70 -39.22
N LEU A 297 -1.38 11.27 -37.97
CA LEU A 297 -2.16 10.10 -37.56
C LEU A 297 -3.65 10.39 -37.53
N THR A 298 -4.45 9.38 -37.89
CA THR A 298 -5.92 9.43 -37.80
C THR A 298 -6.37 9.21 -36.37
N SER A 299 -5.76 8.24 -35.67
CA SER A 299 -6.05 7.95 -34.26
C SER A 299 -4.87 7.23 -33.58
N ILE A 300 -4.74 7.44 -32.27
CA ILE A 300 -3.87 6.68 -31.37
C ILE A 300 -4.74 6.14 -30.25
N GLU A 301 -4.80 4.82 -30.14
CA GLU A 301 -5.63 4.10 -29.17
C GLU A 301 -4.74 3.30 -28.20
N LEU A 302 -5.05 3.37 -26.91
CA LEU A 302 -4.56 2.43 -25.90
C LEU A 302 -5.66 1.40 -25.63
N GLN A 303 -5.46 0.17 -26.11
CA GLN A 303 -6.42 -0.92 -25.93
C GLN A 303 -5.97 -1.83 -24.79
N TRP A 304 -6.86 -2.10 -23.85
CA TRP A 304 -6.62 -3.13 -22.86
C TRP A 304 -6.79 -4.52 -23.47
N VAL A 305 -5.78 -5.37 -23.32
CA VAL A 305 -5.82 -6.78 -23.69
C VAL A 305 -5.71 -7.67 -22.45
N PRO A 306 -6.34 -8.84 -22.42
CA PRO A 306 -6.24 -9.71 -21.25
C PRO A 306 -4.87 -10.42 -21.24
N GLY A 307 -4.12 -10.28 -20.16
CA GLY A 307 -2.90 -11.07 -19.97
C GLY A 307 -3.18 -12.57 -19.80
N HIS A 308 -2.26 -13.40 -20.32
CA HIS A 308 -2.27 -14.87 -20.29
C HIS A 308 -3.45 -15.54 -21.01
N VAL A 309 -3.81 -15.01 -22.18
CA VAL A 309 -4.90 -15.53 -23.04
C VAL A 309 -4.38 -15.83 -24.45
N GLU A 310 -3.10 -16.23 -24.58
CA GLU A 310 -2.50 -16.68 -25.85
C GLU A 310 -2.55 -15.65 -26.99
N ILE A 311 -2.52 -14.35 -26.67
CA ILE A 311 -2.36 -13.29 -27.67
C ILE A 311 -0.87 -13.19 -28.02
N ASP A 312 -0.48 -13.71 -29.18
CA ASP A 312 0.93 -13.84 -29.61
C ASP A 312 1.79 -12.61 -29.32
N GLY A 313 1.32 -11.42 -29.72
CA GLY A 313 2.07 -10.17 -29.51
C GLY A 313 2.23 -9.80 -28.03
N ASN A 314 1.23 -10.10 -27.20
CA ASN A 314 1.28 -9.85 -25.75
C ASN A 314 2.18 -10.86 -25.05
N GLU A 315 2.12 -12.14 -25.41
CA GLU A 315 2.99 -13.17 -24.85
C GLU A 315 4.46 -12.91 -25.22
N LEU A 316 4.75 -12.43 -26.44
CA LEU A 316 6.09 -11.98 -26.83
C LEU A 316 6.58 -10.79 -25.99
N ALA A 317 5.70 -9.83 -25.69
CA ALA A 317 6.03 -8.68 -24.85
C ALA A 317 6.32 -9.12 -23.41
N ASP A 318 5.50 -10.01 -22.84
CA ASP A 318 5.69 -10.57 -21.50
C ASP A 318 6.99 -11.40 -21.39
N GLU A 319 7.28 -12.23 -22.38
CA GLU A 319 8.55 -12.95 -22.43
C GLU A 319 9.74 -11.99 -22.50
N ALA A 320 9.70 -10.99 -23.38
CA ALA A 320 10.77 -9.99 -23.52
C ALA A 320 10.95 -9.14 -22.24
N ALA A 321 9.86 -8.76 -21.57
CA ALA A 321 9.91 -8.03 -20.30
C ALA A 321 10.52 -8.89 -19.19
N LYS A 322 10.15 -10.18 -19.11
CA LYS A 322 10.76 -11.15 -18.20
C LYS A 322 12.24 -11.34 -18.47
N GLU A 323 12.67 -11.39 -19.72
CA GLU A 323 14.10 -11.46 -20.06
C GLU A 323 14.86 -10.21 -19.63
N ALA A 324 14.30 -9.02 -19.80
CA ALA A 324 14.91 -7.78 -19.34
C ALA A 324 15.12 -7.73 -17.82
N THR A 325 14.30 -8.43 -17.01
CA THR A 325 14.55 -8.56 -15.57
C THR A 325 15.83 -9.33 -15.22
N LYS A 326 16.29 -10.21 -16.13
CA LYS A 326 17.48 -11.05 -15.97
C LYS A 326 18.74 -10.42 -16.56
N ALA A 327 18.60 -9.33 -17.31
CA ALA A 327 19.68 -8.73 -18.09
C ALA A 327 20.88 -8.21 -17.27
N ALA A 328 20.73 -8.07 -15.94
CA ALA A 328 21.83 -7.71 -15.05
C ALA A 328 22.74 -8.89 -14.65
N GLU A 329 22.28 -10.14 -14.84
CA GLU A 329 22.98 -11.34 -14.36
C GLU A 329 23.62 -12.17 -15.47
N ASP A 330 23.15 -12.02 -16.70
CA ASP A 330 23.49 -12.94 -17.78
C ASP A 330 23.66 -12.18 -19.10
N ASP A 331 24.85 -12.31 -19.71
CA ASP A 331 25.11 -11.81 -21.07
C ASP A 331 24.70 -12.81 -22.15
N SER A 332 24.17 -13.99 -21.78
CA SER A 332 23.62 -15.00 -22.70
C SER A 332 22.16 -14.73 -23.11
N ILE A 333 21.71 -13.48 -22.96
CA ILE A 333 20.41 -12.99 -23.46
C ILE A 333 20.26 -13.35 -24.95
N ARG A 334 19.03 -13.65 -25.36
CA ARG A 334 18.62 -13.77 -26.76
C ARG A 334 19.35 -12.73 -27.63
N LYS A 335 20.20 -13.19 -28.55
CA LYS A 335 21.01 -12.31 -29.43
C LYS A 335 20.16 -11.40 -30.32
N ASP A 336 18.90 -11.78 -30.50
CA ASP A 336 17.87 -11.16 -31.31
C ASP A 336 16.99 -10.15 -30.55
N LEU A 337 17.08 -10.08 -29.21
CA LEU A 337 16.36 -9.08 -28.42
C LEU A 337 17.26 -7.90 -28.04
N GLU A 338 16.93 -6.72 -28.56
CA GLU A 338 17.59 -5.47 -28.15
C GLU A 338 17.13 -5.08 -26.74
N ILE A 339 18.02 -5.21 -25.74
CA ILE A 339 17.76 -4.79 -24.36
C ILE A 339 18.52 -3.51 -24.04
N GLU A 340 17.78 -2.43 -23.82
CA GLU A 340 18.33 -1.19 -23.28
C GLU A 340 18.70 -1.36 -21.81
N ARG A 341 19.93 -0.96 -21.45
CA ARG A 341 20.44 -0.96 -20.08
C ARG A 341 20.86 0.46 -19.68
N PRO A 342 19.93 1.32 -19.23
CA PRO A 342 20.27 2.68 -18.84
C PRO A 342 21.23 2.69 -17.64
N ASP A 343 22.27 3.53 -17.68
CA ASP A 343 23.27 3.63 -16.62
C ASP A 343 22.68 4.02 -15.26
N ALA A 344 21.62 4.83 -15.26
CA ALA A 344 20.92 5.26 -14.07
C ALA A 344 19.43 5.45 -14.32
N ILE A 345 18.60 4.84 -13.47
CA ILE A 345 17.15 5.02 -13.46
C ILE A 345 16.76 5.52 -12.06
N PRO A 346 16.12 6.70 -11.94
CA PRO A 346 15.68 7.23 -10.66
C PRO A 346 14.75 6.24 -9.95
N ALA A 347 15.01 5.95 -8.68
CA ALA A 347 14.19 5.06 -7.87
C ALA A 347 12.74 5.56 -7.78
N SER A 348 11.77 4.66 -7.93
CA SER A 348 10.38 4.99 -7.68
C SER A 348 10.15 5.17 -6.18
N ARG A 349 9.49 6.28 -5.80
CA ARG A 349 9.04 6.52 -4.43
C ARG A 349 8.17 5.37 -3.92
N THR A 350 7.33 4.83 -4.79
CA THR A 350 6.42 3.74 -4.44
C THR A 350 7.19 2.45 -4.19
N ALA A 351 8.23 2.17 -4.98
CA ALA A 351 9.10 1.02 -4.77
C ALA A 351 9.84 1.11 -3.43
N LEU A 352 10.45 2.26 -3.12
CA LEU A 352 11.13 2.52 -1.85
C LEU A 352 10.19 2.30 -0.65
N ARG A 353 8.97 2.87 -0.71
CA ARG A 353 7.97 2.69 0.35
C ARG A 353 7.51 1.24 0.50
N GLN A 354 7.32 0.53 -0.61
CA GLN A 354 6.91 -0.88 -0.57
C GLN A 354 8.00 -1.76 0.03
N ARG A 355 9.27 -1.54 -0.34
CA ARG A 355 10.43 -2.22 0.25
C ARG A 355 10.49 -2.02 1.76
N PHE A 356 10.39 -0.78 2.22
CA PHE A 356 10.43 -0.46 3.64
C PHE A 356 9.22 -1.04 4.41
N LYS A 357 8.03 -1.03 3.81
CA LYS A 357 6.84 -1.66 4.39
C LYS A 357 7.04 -3.18 4.59
N THR A 358 7.65 -3.86 3.63
CA THR A 358 8.00 -5.29 3.74
C THR A 358 9.00 -5.50 4.88
N PHE A 359 10.06 -4.69 4.94
CA PHE A 359 11.04 -4.72 6.02
C PHE A 359 10.39 -4.54 7.40
N VAL A 360 9.56 -3.50 7.59
CA VAL A 360 8.84 -3.26 8.84
C VAL A 360 7.95 -4.44 9.23
N SER A 361 7.32 -5.09 8.26
CA SER A 361 6.48 -6.28 8.52
C SER A 361 7.32 -7.48 9.00
N GLN A 362 8.53 -7.66 8.45
CA GLN A 362 9.47 -8.69 8.89
C GLN A 362 10.02 -8.41 10.30
N VAL A 363 10.33 -7.15 10.60
CA VAL A 363 10.74 -6.73 11.95
C VAL A 363 9.63 -7.02 12.95
N TRP A 364 8.38 -6.63 12.65
CA TRP A 364 7.24 -6.91 13.53
C TRP A 364 7.03 -8.41 13.74
N ALA A 365 7.14 -9.23 12.70
CA ALA A 365 7.06 -10.68 12.82
C ALA A 365 8.14 -11.27 13.75
N THR A 366 9.36 -10.74 13.67
CA THR A 366 10.48 -11.14 14.54
C THR A 366 10.24 -10.72 16.00
N GLU A 367 9.81 -9.49 16.22
CA GLU A 367 9.43 -8.98 17.55
C GLU A 367 8.29 -9.80 18.16
N TRP A 368 7.26 -10.11 17.38
CA TRP A 368 6.14 -10.93 17.83
C TRP A 368 6.56 -12.33 18.26
N LYS A 369 7.42 -12.97 17.45
CA LYS A 369 7.97 -14.30 17.74
C LYS A 369 8.75 -14.31 19.07
N ASN A 370 9.51 -13.24 19.34
CA ASN A 370 10.38 -13.12 20.50
C ASN A 370 9.71 -12.43 21.72
N ALA A 371 8.48 -11.94 21.57
CA ALA A 371 7.80 -11.19 22.63
C ALA A 371 7.57 -12.04 23.88
N LYS A 372 7.91 -11.51 25.06
CA LYS A 372 7.68 -12.17 26.35
C LYS A 372 6.19 -12.38 26.69
N THR A 373 5.31 -11.59 26.07
CA THR A 373 3.86 -11.63 26.31
C THR A 373 3.11 -12.07 25.05
N GLY A 374 1.82 -12.43 25.16
CA GLY A 374 1.03 -12.90 24.02
C GLY A 374 1.19 -14.39 23.66
N ALA A 375 1.87 -15.17 24.50
CA ALA A 375 2.13 -16.60 24.25
C ALA A 375 0.87 -17.45 24.00
N GLN A 376 -0.27 -17.09 24.61
CA GLN A 376 -1.53 -17.81 24.39
C GLN A 376 -2.05 -17.61 22.97
N LEU A 377 -1.97 -16.39 22.44
CA LEU A 377 -2.35 -16.10 21.07
C LEU A 377 -1.41 -16.80 20.08
N ARG A 378 -0.09 -16.74 20.32
CA ARG A 378 0.90 -17.46 19.49
C ARG A 378 0.70 -18.98 19.44
N LYS A 379 0.24 -19.57 20.55
CA LYS A 379 -0.07 -21.01 20.59
C LYS A 379 -1.29 -21.37 19.73
N LEU A 380 -2.22 -20.45 19.55
CA LEU A 380 -3.39 -20.63 18.69
C LEU A 380 -3.04 -20.35 17.24
N ASP A 381 -2.30 -19.27 17.00
CA ASP A 381 -1.96 -18.75 15.69
C ASP A 381 -0.53 -18.20 15.72
N ASN A 382 0.40 -18.96 15.13
CA ASN A 382 1.81 -18.59 15.05
C ASN A 382 2.14 -17.90 13.72
N SER A 383 1.12 -17.50 12.95
CA SER A 383 1.35 -16.73 11.73
C SER A 383 1.90 -15.34 12.09
N PRO A 384 2.72 -14.74 11.20
CA PRO A 384 3.23 -13.40 11.44
C PRO A 384 2.07 -12.40 11.55
N PRO A 385 2.20 -11.35 12.37
CA PRO A 385 1.19 -10.31 12.48
C PRO A 385 0.93 -9.70 11.10
N GLY A 386 -0.33 -9.42 10.80
CA GLY A 386 -0.70 -8.81 9.53
C GLY A 386 -2.19 -8.87 9.24
N PRO A 387 -2.59 -8.49 8.00
CA PRO A 387 -4.00 -8.37 7.61
C PRO A 387 -4.81 -9.67 7.77
N SER A 388 -4.16 -10.84 7.76
CA SER A 388 -4.82 -12.14 7.99
C SER A 388 -5.56 -12.19 9.33
N HIS A 389 -4.96 -11.64 10.40
CA HIS A 389 -5.57 -11.58 11.73
C HIS A 389 -6.81 -10.69 11.72
N PHE A 390 -6.74 -9.57 11.00
CA PHE A 390 -7.86 -8.64 10.86
C PHE A 390 -9.01 -9.24 10.02
N LYS A 391 -8.70 -10.03 8.98
CA LYS A 391 -9.70 -10.68 8.10
C LYS A 391 -10.68 -11.57 8.88
N LEU A 392 -10.28 -12.14 10.02
CA LEU A 392 -11.17 -12.93 10.90
C LEU A 392 -12.37 -12.14 11.40
N TYR A 393 -12.20 -10.82 11.57
CA TYR A 393 -13.25 -9.94 12.08
C TYR A 393 -14.14 -9.36 10.98
N HIS A 394 -13.77 -9.55 9.70
CA HIS A 394 -14.45 -8.92 8.58
C HIS A 394 -15.91 -9.40 8.45
N GLY A 395 -16.84 -8.45 8.50
CA GLY A 395 -18.28 -8.70 8.42
C GLY A 395 -18.92 -9.20 9.71
N LEU A 396 -18.16 -9.37 10.80
CA LEU A 396 -18.74 -9.71 12.11
C LEU A 396 -19.38 -8.48 12.76
N PRO A 397 -20.55 -8.61 13.41
CA PRO A 397 -21.07 -7.58 14.30
C PRO A 397 -20.07 -7.26 15.40
N ARG A 398 -20.01 -6.01 15.87
CA ARG A 398 -19.05 -5.55 16.89
C ARG A 398 -18.95 -6.47 18.11
N ARG A 399 -20.09 -6.93 18.65
CA ARG A 399 -20.12 -7.85 19.80
C ARG A 399 -19.46 -9.18 19.47
N ALA A 400 -19.78 -9.78 18.31
CA ALA A 400 -19.17 -11.03 17.86
C ALA A 400 -17.65 -10.90 17.66
N ALA A 401 -17.19 -9.79 17.07
CA ALA A 401 -15.77 -9.50 16.91
C ALA A 401 -15.05 -9.37 18.26
N THR A 402 -15.64 -8.66 19.23
CA THR A 402 -15.09 -8.56 20.59
C THR A 402 -15.01 -9.91 21.28
N LEU A 403 -16.06 -10.73 21.21
CA LEU A 403 -16.06 -12.07 21.79
C LEU A 403 -14.95 -12.94 21.19
N LEU A 404 -14.81 -12.92 19.87
CA LEU A 404 -13.76 -13.66 19.16
C LEU A 404 -12.36 -13.22 19.60
N ALA A 405 -12.11 -11.91 19.68
CA ALA A 405 -10.83 -11.37 20.14
C ALA A 405 -10.53 -11.77 21.60
N GLN A 406 -11.54 -11.77 22.47
CA GLN A 406 -11.39 -12.22 23.86
C GLN A 406 -11.14 -13.73 23.95
N LEU A 407 -11.79 -14.55 23.11
CA LEU A 407 -11.56 -16.00 23.04
C LEU A 407 -10.12 -16.31 22.58
N ARG A 408 -9.67 -15.65 21.50
CA ARG A 408 -8.30 -15.78 20.96
C ARG A 408 -7.23 -15.35 21.97
N THR A 409 -7.50 -14.32 22.76
CA THR A 409 -6.55 -13.86 23.80
C THR A 409 -6.68 -14.60 25.13
N ARG A 410 -7.57 -15.60 25.25
CA ARG A 410 -7.89 -16.32 26.51
C ARG A 410 -8.35 -15.39 27.63
N ARG A 411 -9.13 -14.38 27.26
CA ARG A 411 -9.74 -13.34 28.11
C ARG A 411 -11.25 -13.30 27.98
N SER A 412 -11.85 -14.42 27.59
CA SER A 412 -13.28 -14.55 27.29
C SER A 412 -14.16 -14.39 28.54
N PRO A 413 -15.48 -14.18 28.34
CA PRO A 413 -16.44 -14.14 29.45
C PRO A 413 -16.83 -15.54 29.95
N LEU A 414 -16.20 -16.62 29.46
CA LEU A 414 -16.42 -17.97 29.98
C LEU A 414 -15.95 -18.08 31.44
N ALA A 415 -16.65 -18.86 32.25
CA ALA A 415 -16.42 -18.95 33.68
C ALA A 415 -14.97 -19.36 34.01
N HIS A 416 -14.35 -20.27 33.24
CA HIS A 416 -12.95 -20.64 33.45
C HIS A 416 -11.98 -19.45 33.27
N ASP A 417 -12.18 -18.63 32.23
CA ASP A 417 -11.35 -17.45 31.97
C ASP A 417 -11.62 -16.31 32.97
N LEU A 418 -12.85 -16.22 33.48
CA LEU A 418 -13.21 -15.31 34.57
C LEU A 418 -12.59 -15.74 35.89
N PHE A 419 -12.60 -17.04 36.23
CA PHE A 419 -12.00 -17.59 37.45
C PHE A 419 -10.49 -17.35 37.50
N ARG A 420 -9.77 -17.56 36.38
CA ARG A 420 -8.34 -17.22 36.27
C ARG A 420 -8.04 -15.74 36.51
N ARG A 421 -9.02 -14.87 36.29
CA ARG A 421 -8.97 -13.43 36.57
C ARG A 421 -9.58 -13.03 37.92
N ARG A 422 -10.01 -14.00 38.73
CA ARG A 422 -10.68 -13.80 40.03
C ARG A 422 -12.02 -13.06 39.91
N LEU A 423 -12.73 -13.26 38.80
CA LEU A 423 -14.04 -12.64 38.50
C LEU A 423 -15.22 -13.63 38.54
N HIS A 424 -14.94 -14.91 38.80
CA HIS A 424 -15.95 -15.95 38.96
C HIS A 424 -15.51 -16.87 40.11
N PRO A 425 -16.42 -17.36 40.97
CA PRO A 425 -16.06 -18.10 42.18
C PRO A 425 -15.45 -19.48 41.94
N THR A 426 -15.96 -20.24 40.96
CA THR A 426 -15.58 -21.66 40.76
C THR A 426 -14.92 -21.94 39.40
N GLY A 427 -15.33 -21.24 38.36
CA GLY A 427 -14.84 -21.43 36.99
C GLY A 427 -15.46 -22.64 36.28
N LEU A 428 -16.51 -23.19 36.88
CA LEU A 428 -17.21 -24.38 36.41
C LEU A 428 -18.47 -23.98 35.64
N CYS A 429 -18.78 -24.77 34.62
CA CYS A 429 -20.05 -24.77 33.94
C CYS A 429 -21.11 -25.41 34.85
N ALA A 430 -22.39 -25.20 34.56
CA ALA A 430 -23.50 -25.79 35.32
C ALA A 430 -23.50 -27.33 35.27
N CYS A 431 -22.81 -27.96 34.31
CA CYS A 431 -22.63 -29.42 34.27
C CYS A 431 -21.47 -29.90 35.18
N GLY A 432 -20.80 -29.01 35.91
CA GLY A 432 -19.74 -29.35 36.87
C GLY A 432 -18.31 -29.41 36.29
N ALA A 433 -18.13 -29.36 34.97
CA ALA A 433 -16.81 -29.31 34.33
C ALA A 433 -16.29 -27.86 34.22
N ALA A 434 -14.99 -27.66 34.01
CA ALA A 434 -14.43 -26.33 33.76
C ALA A 434 -15.01 -25.71 32.48
N GLU A 435 -15.55 -24.49 32.56
CA GLU A 435 -16.18 -23.83 31.41
C GLU A 435 -15.14 -23.23 30.46
N THR A 436 -14.47 -24.08 29.70
CA THR A 436 -13.55 -23.68 28.63
C THR A 436 -14.27 -23.65 27.29
N LEU A 437 -13.73 -22.94 26.29
CA LEU A 437 -14.27 -22.96 24.93
C LEU A 437 -14.35 -24.40 24.39
N GLU A 438 -13.32 -25.19 24.65
CA GLU A 438 -13.24 -26.60 24.27
C GLU A 438 -14.38 -27.41 24.90
N HIS A 439 -14.62 -27.23 26.20
CA HIS A 439 -15.73 -27.89 26.88
C HIS A 439 -17.09 -27.48 26.28
N VAL A 440 -17.34 -26.18 26.15
CA VAL A 440 -18.62 -25.67 25.64
C VAL A 440 -18.89 -26.15 24.21
N VAL A 441 -17.88 -26.09 23.34
CA VAL A 441 -18.01 -26.43 21.91
C VAL A 441 -17.99 -27.93 21.65
N LEU A 442 -17.21 -28.73 22.39
CA LEU A 442 -16.97 -30.15 22.07
C LEU A 442 -17.68 -31.14 23.01
N SER A 443 -17.84 -30.85 24.30
CA SER A 443 -18.22 -31.89 25.28
C SER A 443 -19.39 -31.56 26.22
N CYS A 444 -19.78 -30.30 26.38
CA CYS A 444 -20.78 -29.91 27.38
C CYS A 444 -22.19 -30.46 27.08
N GLU A 445 -22.71 -31.34 27.92
CA GLU A 445 -23.99 -32.03 27.72
C GLU A 445 -25.19 -31.08 27.59
N GLN A 446 -25.11 -29.88 28.16
CA GLN A 446 -26.18 -28.88 28.11
C GLN A 446 -26.40 -28.30 26.71
N TYR A 447 -25.39 -28.36 25.83
CA TYR A 447 -25.41 -27.76 24.50
C TYR A 447 -25.41 -28.79 23.37
N GLN A 448 -25.92 -30.01 23.62
CA GLN A 448 -25.92 -31.11 22.65
C GLN A 448 -26.65 -30.74 21.36
N ASP A 449 -27.81 -30.09 21.45
CA ASP A 449 -28.63 -29.76 20.27
C ASP A 449 -28.00 -28.66 19.43
N GLN A 450 -27.53 -27.58 20.07
CA GLN A 450 -26.80 -26.50 19.40
C GLN A 450 -25.51 -27.04 18.76
N ARG A 451 -24.78 -27.93 19.44
CA ARG A 451 -23.56 -28.55 18.91
C ARG A 451 -23.86 -29.44 17.70
N ARG A 452 -25.00 -30.13 17.68
CA ARG A 452 -25.43 -30.93 16.52
C ARG A 452 -25.61 -30.08 15.27
N VAL A 453 -26.19 -28.89 15.42
CA VAL A 453 -26.30 -27.90 14.33
C VAL A 453 -24.92 -27.41 13.91
N LEU A 454 -24.10 -26.96 14.86
CA LEU A 454 -22.74 -26.49 14.57
C LEU A 454 -21.91 -27.54 13.79
N ARG A 455 -21.92 -28.81 14.22
CA ARG A 455 -21.18 -29.89 13.55
C ARG A 455 -21.70 -30.18 12.14
N ARG A 456 -23.00 -29.98 11.87
CA ARG A 456 -23.56 -30.12 10.52
C ARG A 456 -23.10 -28.99 9.62
N GLU A 457 -23.14 -27.75 10.07
CA GLU A 457 -22.69 -26.60 9.29
C GLU A 457 -21.18 -26.67 9.02
N MET A 458 -20.36 -27.05 10.01
CA MET A 458 -18.92 -27.29 9.80
C MET A 458 -18.65 -28.34 8.71
N LYS A 459 -19.42 -29.44 8.70
CA LYS A 459 -19.28 -30.48 7.66
C LYS A 459 -19.72 -30.02 6.27
N LYS A 460 -20.73 -29.14 6.16
CA LYS A 460 -21.13 -28.55 4.87
C LYS A 460 -20.03 -27.69 4.26
N GLU A 461 -19.25 -27.04 5.11
CA GLU A 461 -18.10 -26.19 4.75
C GLU A 461 -16.79 -26.99 4.62
N ASP A 462 -16.84 -28.32 4.70
CA ASP A 462 -15.66 -29.23 4.68
C ASP A 462 -14.61 -28.92 5.78
N LEU A 463 -15.08 -28.48 6.95
CA LEU A 463 -14.22 -28.14 8.09
C LEU A 463 -14.29 -29.21 9.19
N PRO A 464 -13.15 -29.63 9.78
CA PRO A 464 -13.13 -30.64 10.84
C PRO A 464 -13.77 -30.08 12.13
N PRO A 465 -14.92 -30.64 12.58
CA PRO A 465 -15.66 -30.08 13.71
C PRO A 465 -15.01 -30.30 15.07
N ASP A 466 -14.03 -31.20 15.17
CA ASP A 466 -13.35 -31.58 16.41
C ASP A 466 -12.08 -30.76 16.67
N ASP A 467 -11.60 -29.97 15.69
CA ASP A 467 -10.46 -29.08 15.90
C ASP A 467 -10.91 -27.75 16.52
N ILE A 468 -10.70 -27.64 17.83
CA ILE A 468 -11.08 -26.44 18.58
C ILE A 468 -10.35 -25.17 18.10
N ARG A 469 -9.13 -25.29 17.57
CA ARG A 469 -8.33 -24.13 17.15
C ARG A 469 -8.94 -23.45 15.94
N LEU A 470 -9.52 -24.23 15.04
CA LEU A 470 -10.12 -23.76 13.81
C LEU A 470 -11.25 -22.75 14.05
N TYR A 471 -12.07 -22.98 15.09
CA TYR A 471 -13.17 -22.08 15.46
C TYR A 471 -12.74 -20.66 15.84
N VAL A 472 -11.46 -20.45 16.18
CA VAL A 472 -10.93 -19.13 16.51
C VAL A 472 -9.92 -18.62 15.50
N SER A 473 -9.47 -19.43 14.53
CA SER A 473 -8.44 -19.08 13.54
C SER A 473 -8.90 -19.11 12.08
N ASN A 474 -10.11 -19.59 11.78
CA ASN A 474 -10.68 -19.61 10.44
C ASN A 474 -11.92 -18.70 10.35
N VAL A 475 -12.06 -17.96 9.25
CA VAL A 475 -13.15 -16.97 9.05
C VAL A 475 -14.53 -17.62 9.11
N THR A 476 -14.73 -18.73 8.40
CA THR A 476 -16.02 -19.44 8.34
C THR A 476 -16.33 -20.10 9.67
N ALA A 477 -15.37 -20.82 10.26
CA ALA A 477 -15.57 -21.47 11.55
C ALA A 477 -15.83 -20.45 12.68
N SER A 478 -15.18 -19.29 12.66
CA SER A 478 -15.41 -18.21 13.64
C SER A 478 -16.83 -17.64 13.53
N ARG A 479 -17.38 -17.52 12.32
CA ARG A 479 -18.78 -17.11 12.12
C ARG A 479 -19.74 -18.14 12.70
N LEU A 480 -19.54 -19.42 12.39
CA LEU A 480 -20.36 -20.50 12.94
C LEU A 480 -20.27 -20.57 14.46
N LEU A 481 -19.07 -20.37 15.03
CA LEU A 481 -18.86 -20.30 16.47
C LEU A 481 -19.70 -19.19 17.12
N THR A 482 -19.71 -17.99 16.53
CA THR A 482 -20.45 -16.86 17.09
C THR A 482 -21.96 -17.11 17.10
N GLY A 483 -22.51 -17.75 16.07
CA GLY A 483 -23.90 -18.18 16.03
C GLY A 483 -24.21 -19.25 17.08
N PHE A 484 -23.32 -20.25 17.23
CA PHE A 484 -23.44 -21.27 18.27
C PHE A 484 -23.46 -20.65 19.67
N LEU A 485 -22.49 -19.80 20.01
CA LEU A 485 -22.41 -19.15 21.33
C LEU A 485 -23.61 -18.25 21.62
N ALA A 486 -24.18 -17.61 20.59
CA ALA A 486 -25.40 -16.82 20.76
C ALA A 486 -26.62 -17.71 21.07
N SER A 487 -26.69 -18.91 20.48
CA SER A 487 -27.78 -19.88 20.70
C SER A 487 -27.71 -20.64 22.03
N THR A 488 -26.54 -20.68 22.67
CA THR A 488 -26.36 -21.38 23.95
C THR A 488 -26.58 -20.48 25.17
N GLY A 489 -26.52 -19.15 25.01
CA GLY A 489 -26.66 -18.19 26.12
C GLY A 489 -25.49 -18.21 27.12
N VAL A 490 -24.40 -18.94 26.82
CA VAL A 490 -23.23 -19.10 27.71
C VAL A 490 -22.52 -17.76 27.95
N CYS A 491 -22.63 -16.84 27.01
CA CYS A 491 -22.08 -15.50 27.13
C CYS A 491 -23.25 -14.52 27.27
N PRO A 492 -23.60 -14.07 28.50
CA PRO A 492 -24.71 -13.15 28.72
C PRO A 492 -24.56 -11.86 27.93
N GLY A 493 -25.63 -11.40 27.27
CA GLY A 493 -25.65 -10.18 26.44
C GLY A 493 -25.23 -10.39 24.98
N TYR A 494 -24.88 -11.62 24.61
CA TYR A 494 -24.57 -12.01 23.23
C TYR A 494 -25.75 -12.70 22.51
N GLU A 495 -26.87 -12.93 23.21
CA GLU A 495 -28.10 -13.49 22.62
C GLU A 495 -28.68 -12.57 21.53
N VAL A 496 -28.43 -11.26 21.65
CA VAL A 496 -28.80 -10.22 20.67
C VAL A 496 -28.19 -10.48 19.29
N LEU A 497 -27.13 -11.28 19.17
CA LEU A 497 -26.55 -11.66 17.88
C LEU A 497 -27.51 -12.51 17.02
N LEU A 498 -28.45 -13.24 17.63
CA LEU A 498 -29.49 -13.97 16.90
C LEU A 498 -30.58 -13.06 16.32
N SER A 499 -30.78 -11.88 16.94
CA SER A 499 -31.84 -10.94 16.54
C SER A 499 -31.49 -10.07 15.33
N ARG A 500 -30.26 -10.20 14.79
CA ARG A 500 -29.82 -9.56 13.54
C ARG A 500 -29.11 -10.55 12.63
N GLY A 501 -29.88 -11.48 12.06
CA GLY A 501 -29.45 -12.24 10.89
C GLY A 501 -29.86 -13.70 10.92
N THR A 502 -31.05 -13.99 10.39
CA THR A 502 -31.35 -15.16 9.53
C THR A 502 -32.83 -15.15 9.14
N THR A 503 -33.12 -14.70 7.93
CA THR A 503 -34.16 -15.35 7.10
C THR A 503 -33.49 -15.82 5.83
N PRO A 504 -33.24 -17.13 5.68
CA PRO A 504 -33.00 -17.75 4.40
C PRO A 504 -34.30 -18.41 3.90
N ASN A 505 -34.94 -17.85 2.87
CA ASN A 505 -35.31 -18.53 1.62
C ASN A 505 -36.51 -17.94 0.85
N SER A 506 -36.28 -17.86 -0.47
CA SER A 506 -37.18 -18.15 -1.60
C SER A 506 -37.92 -17.01 -2.34
N ALA A 507 -37.67 -17.01 -3.65
CA ALA A 507 -38.40 -16.43 -4.80
C ALA A 507 -38.45 -14.89 -4.88
N THR A 508 -38.03 -14.23 -5.97
CA THR A 508 -38.29 -14.53 -7.38
C THR A 508 -37.17 -14.03 -8.31
N LYS A 509 -36.95 -14.76 -9.41
CA LYS A 509 -36.29 -14.28 -10.63
C LYS A 509 -36.89 -12.93 -11.04
N GLY A 510 -36.05 -11.90 -11.08
CA GLY A 510 -36.37 -10.59 -11.65
C GLY A 510 -35.07 -9.97 -12.14
N GLN A 511 -34.94 -9.89 -13.46
CA GLN A 511 -33.81 -9.29 -14.16
C GLN A 511 -33.65 -7.83 -13.74
N GLY A 512 -32.41 -7.43 -13.45
CA GLY A 512 -32.06 -6.07 -13.01
C GLY A 512 -30.66 -6.03 -12.40
N ALA A 513 -29.65 -6.49 -13.15
CA ALA A 513 -28.27 -6.48 -12.70
C ALA A 513 -27.70 -5.05 -12.72
N ALA A 514 -27.92 -4.31 -11.64
CA ALA A 514 -27.08 -3.16 -11.29
C ALA A 514 -25.76 -3.72 -10.72
N GLN A 515 -24.73 -3.81 -11.57
CA GLN A 515 -23.36 -4.12 -11.19
C GLN A 515 -22.84 -3.04 -10.23
N CYS A 516 -22.95 -3.30 -8.93
CA CYS A 516 -22.25 -2.53 -7.90
C CYS A 516 -20.79 -2.97 -7.88
N THR A 517 -19.94 -2.14 -8.50
CA THR A 517 -18.47 -2.23 -8.55
C THR A 517 -17.86 -2.56 -7.18
N GLN A 518 -17.23 -3.73 -7.09
CA GLN A 518 -16.77 -4.32 -5.83
C GLN A 518 -15.24 -4.19 -5.58
N ASP A 519 -14.53 -3.35 -6.34
CA ASP A 519 -13.06 -3.18 -6.20
C ASP A 519 -12.59 -1.80 -5.68
N ARG A 520 -13.50 -0.93 -5.25
CA ARG A 520 -13.13 0.45 -4.88
C ARG A 520 -13.00 0.74 -3.37
N LEU A 521 -13.52 -0.12 -2.49
CA LEU A 521 -13.64 0.17 -1.05
C LEU A 521 -12.50 -0.34 -0.16
N VAL A 522 -11.58 -1.16 -0.68
CA VAL A 522 -10.40 -1.64 0.09
C VAL A 522 -9.18 -0.71 -0.08
N THR A 523 -9.19 0.17 -1.09
CA THR A 523 -8.08 1.10 -1.37
C THR A 523 -8.30 2.49 -0.75
N GLU A 524 -9.54 2.93 -0.52
CA GLU A 524 -9.84 4.28 0.01
C GLU A 524 -9.71 4.42 1.55
N MET A 525 -9.60 3.33 2.32
CA MET A 525 -9.33 3.41 3.77
C MET A 525 -7.84 3.51 4.13
N LEU A 526 -6.94 3.51 3.13
CA LEU A 526 -5.49 3.64 3.33
C LEU A 526 -4.89 4.90 2.68
N THR A 527 -5.71 5.79 2.14
CA THR A 527 -5.28 7.13 1.73
C THR A 527 -5.42 8.11 2.89
N ASP A 528 -4.35 8.87 3.11
CA ASP A 528 -4.21 9.90 4.13
C ASP A 528 -5.49 10.73 4.31
N THR A 529 -6.09 10.68 5.50
CA THR A 529 -6.99 11.75 5.95
C THR A 529 -6.19 13.04 6.04
N GLU A 530 -6.24 13.84 4.98
CA GLU A 530 -5.95 15.27 5.07
C GLU A 530 -6.95 15.88 6.05
N VAL A 531 -6.44 16.28 7.22
CA VAL A 531 -7.16 17.13 8.15
C VAL A 531 -7.37 18.46 7.45
N THR A 532 -8.55 18.66 6.87
CA THR A 532 -9.02 19.97 6.46
C THR A 532 -9.22 20.81 7.71
N VAL A 533 -8.24 21.66 8.02
CA VAL A 533 -8.36 22.70 9.05
C VAL A 533 -9.47 23.65 8.61
N ARG A 534 -10.68 23.47 9.16
CA ARG A 534 -11.73 24.47 9.07
C ARG A 534 -11.24 25.73 9.77
N ARG A 535 -11.12 26.83 9.02
CA ARG A 535 -10.87 28.18 9.55
C ARG A 535 -11.85 28.47 10.70
N PRO A 536 -11.40 28.91 11.88
CA PRO A 536 -12.31 29.35 12.92
C PRO A 536 -13.07 30.58 12.44
N ARG A 537 -14.40 30.54 12.56
CA ARG A 537 -15.26 31.72 12.39
C ARG A 537 -14.85 32.78 13.40
N ALA A 538 -14.66 34.01 12.94
CA ALA A 538 -14.42 35.17 13.77
C ALA A 538 -15.53 35.32 14.83
N PRO A 539 -15.21 35.53 16.12
CA PRO A 539 -16.20 35.83 17.12
C PRO A 539 -16.70 37.26 16.94
N THR A 540 -18.01 37.39 16.74
CA THR A 540 -18.77 38.64 16.81
C THR A 540 -18.61 39.29 18.16
N ALA A 541 -18.21 40.57 18.15
CA ALA A 541 -18.06 41.40 19.33
C ALA A 541 -19.41 41.62 20.03
N THR A 542 -19.51 41.18 21.28
CA THR A 542 -20.46 41.73 22.27
C THR A 542 -19.66 42.16 23.48
N GLY A 543 -19.66 43.47 23.73
CA GLY A 543 -18.84 44.10 24.75
C GLY A 543 -19.21 43.68 26.16
N ARG A 544 -18.19 43.64 27.02
CA ARG A 544 -18.35 43.96 28.44
C ARG A 544 -17.07 44.63 28.91
N GLN A 545 -17.25 45.86 29.40
CA GLN A 545 -16.23 46.68 30.01
C GLN A 545 -15.65 45.94 31.22
N ASP A 546 -14.32 45.90 31.34
CA ASP A 546 -13.73 46.07 32.65
C ASP A 546 -12.39 46.79 32.57
N ARG A 547 -12.25 47.73 33.50
CA ARG A 547 -11.21 48.75 33.58
C ARG A 547 -9.97 48.16 34.26
N THR A 548 -8.79 48.36 33.68
CA THR A 548 -7.56 48.63 34.46
C THR A 548 -6.57 49.49 33.66
N ARG A 549 -6.09 50.52 34.36
CA ARG A 549 -5.10 51.57 34.02
C ARG A 549 -3.80 51.01 33.41
N VAL A 550 -3.31 51.60 32.33
CA VAL A 550 -2.24 52.63 32.26
C VAL A 550 -0.88 52.09 32.73
N ASP A 551 0.06 51.88 31.80
CA ASP A 551 1.23 52.77 31.75
C ASP A 551 1.90 52.78 30.37
N THR A 552 2.25 53.99 29.97
CA THR A 552 2.90 54.41 28.73
C THR A 552 4.40 54.20 28.79
N ARG A 553 5.02 53.73 27.70
CA ARG A 553 6.32 54.27 27.29
C ARG A 553 6.49 54.21 25.78
N VAL A 554 6.46 55.41 25.23
CA VAL A 554 6.92 55.80 23.90
C VAL A 554 8.43 55.67 23.90
N ASP A 555 9.00 55.06 22.86
CA ASP A 555 10.23 55.55 22.25
C ASP A 555 10.15 55.31 20.74
N ARG A 556 10.33 56.41 20.01
CA ARG A 556 10.47 56.52 18.57
C ARG A 556 11.87 56.07 18.19
N GLU A 557 12.03 55.47 17.01
CA GLU A 557 13.07 55.91 16.08
C GLU A 557 12.73 55.49 14.65
N ASP A 558 12.79 56.52 13.79
CA ASP A 558 12.65 56.56 12.34
C ASP A 558 13.59 55.55 11.64
N SER A 559 13.42 55.05 10.40
CA SER A 559 13.30 55.79 9.14
C SER A 559 13.23 54.79 7.97
N ASN A 560 12.85 55.31 6.80
CA ASN A 560 13.03 54.78 5.43
C ASN A 560 12.00 53.79 4.86
N CYS A 561 10.89 54.42 4.45
CA CYS A 561 10.28 54.20 3.14
C CYS A 561 11.31 54.24 2.00
N GLU A 562 11.20 53.31 1.04
CA GLU A 562 11.32 53.69 -0.37
C GLU A 562 10.37 52.87 -1.23
N SER A 563 9.62 53.61 -2.02
CA SER A 563 8.50 53.25 -2.87
C SER A 563 8.96 52.83 -4.25
N TYR A 564 8.36 51.78 -4.84
CA TYR A 564 8.09 51.74 -6.28
C TYR A 564 6.72 51.10 -6.53
N ARG A 565 5.73 51.97 -6.75
CA ARG A 565 4.46 51.68 -7.42
C ARG A 565 4.58 52.21 -8.84
N THR A 566 4.34 51.37 -9.84
CA THR A 566 3.88 51.80 -11.15
C THR A 566 2.64 50.97 -11.52
N SER A 567 1.51 51.67 -11.52
CA SER A 567 0.30 51.46 -12.33
C SER A 567 0.65 51.35 -13.83
N GLY A 568 -0.09 50.70 -14.71
CA GLY A 568 -1.39 50.04 -14.62
C GLY A 568 -1.94 49.68 -16.01
N ARG A 569 -3.10 49.00 -16.02
CA ARG A 569 -4.15 48.91 -17.06
C ARG A 569 -3.75 48.62 -18.53
N PHE A 570 -4.10 47.43 -19.02
CA PHE A 570 -5.42 47.15 -19.62
C PHE A 570 -5.80 45.68 -19.39
#